data_AF-A0A9P9IH82-F1
#
_entry.id   AF-A0A9P9IH82-F1
#
_cell.length_a   1.000
_cell.length_b   1.000
_cell.length_c   1.000
_cell.angle_alpha   90.00
_cell.angle_beta   90.00
_cell.angle_gamma   90.00
#
_symmetry.space_group_name_H-M   'P 1'
#
loop_
_entity.id
_entity.type
_entity.pdbx_description
1 polymer ?
#
loop_
_entity_poly.entity_id
_entity_poly.type
_entity_poly.pdbx_seq_one_letter_code
_entity_poly.pdbx_strand_id
1 'polypeptide(L)'
;IAYNIYSDVLSPFSDLVLLFVPDFGGISHVVKFLTSWLMNAMAKGFPVCSRIIILHQDAHPHEDTRSCVTASFASQLKTLDPTKAYSSWDVERMISRCFQINNFALQGDLRRKIASEVANAYCIRVSRGHDFEAKHMKALLQTAIRQFSQQPSAVFDAVFASRARYPLPKSLPRHLTSLLRPIQDISSSEIGAVASALVLDAFPPDMHCKCFPPESVFERLYEGALNECESSVNYGRLTAAVRRSFVNVAMENRRLGLDPAQTHLARLQGSKKLAALRPIDTCSFCI
;
A
#
# COMPACT_ATOMS: atom_id res chain seq x y z
N ILE A 1 17.70 -13.84 -7.79
CA ILE A 1 17.51 -13.74 -6.31
C ILE A 1 18.15 -12.46 -5.76
N ALA A 2 19.47 -12.22 -5.93
CA ALA A 2 20.13 -11.03 -5.37
C ALA A 2 19.51 -9.69 -5.82
N TYR A 3 19.17 -9.53 -7.10
CA TYR A 3 18.58 -8.28 -7.60
C TYR A 3 17.14 -8.01 -7.11
N ASN A 4 16.41 -9.06 -6.75
CA ASN A 4 15.01 -8.93 -6.35
C ASN A 4 14.86 -8.25 -5.00
N ILE A 5 15.91 -8.21 -4.16
CA ILE A 5 15.88 -7.46 -2.90
C ILE A 5 15.70 -5.95 -3.15
N TYR A 6 16.28 -5.42 -4.23
CA TYR A 6 16.12 -4.01 -4.58
C TYR A 6 14.67 -3.72 -5.00
N SER A 7 14.07 -4.61 -5.78
CA SER A 7 12.71 -4.42 -6.29
C SER A 7 11.63 -4.71 -5.27
N ASP A 8 11.75 -5.80 -4.53
CA ASP A 8 10.69 -6.35 -3.69
C ASP A 8 10.78 -5.88 -2.24
N VAL A 9 11.98 -5.52 -1.78
CA VAL A 9 12.20 -5.14 -0.38
C VAL A 9 12.55 -3.67 -0.27
N LEU A 10 13.56 -3.16 -0.98
CA LEU A 10 14.04 -1.79 -0.76
C LEU A 10 13.18 -0.73 -1.46
N SER A 11 12.78 -0.97 -2.70
CA SER A 11 12.02 0.03 -3.47
C SER A 11 10.70 0.49 -2.82
N PRO A 12 9.88 -0.38 -2.20
CA PRO A 12 8.68 0.06 -1.47
C PRO A 12 8.94 1.11 -0.38
N PHE A 13 10.19 1.20 0.10
CA PHE A 13 10.63 2.10 1.16
C PHE A 13 11.57 3.22 0.66
N SER A 14 11.84 3.28 -0.64
CA SER A 14 12.71 4.29 -1.24
C SER A 14 11.89 5.32 -1.99
N ASP A 15 12.10 6.60 -1.67
CA ASP A 15 11.54 7.72 -2.45
C ASP A 15 12.15 7.78 -3.86
N LEU A 16 13.43 7.42 -3.95
CA LEU A 16 14.24 7.55 -5.14
C LEU A 16 15.28 6.43 -5.20
N VAL A 17 15.44 5.83 -6.38
CA VAL A 17 16.49 4.85 -6.66
C VAL A 17 17.45 5.46 -7.65
N LEU A 18 18.71 5.62 -7.23
CA LEU A 18 19.78 6.12 -8.09
C LEU A 18 20.56 4.94 -8.68
N LEU A 19 20.65 4.87 -10.00
CA LEU A 19 21.42 3.87 -10.73
C LEU A 19 22.59 4.54 -11.43
N PHE A 20 23.80 4.32 -10.92
CA PHE A 20 25.02 4.82 -11.54
C PHE A 20 25.45 3.85 -12.65
N VAL A 21 25.42 4.31 -13.90
CA VAL A 21 25.81 3.48 -15.05
C VAL A 21 27.24 2.89 -14.92
N PRO A 22 28.24 3.64 -14.41
CA PRO A 22 29.58 3.10 -14.20
C PRO A 22 29.60 1.91 -13.23
N ASP A 23 28.81 1.96 -12.15
CA ASP A 23 28.78 0.91 -11.11
C ASP A 23 28.18 -0.41 -11.63
N PHE A 24 27.35 -0.33 -12.68
CA PHE A 24 26.78 -1.50 -13.35
C PHE A 24 27.67 -2.03 -14.48
N GLY A 25 28.80 -1.37 -14.78
CA GLY A 25 29.64 -1.74 -15.93
C GLY A 25 28.97 -1.41 -17.27
N GLY A 26 28.22 -0.30 -17.33
CA GLY A 26 27.63 0.22 -18.56
C GLY A 26 26.12 0.02 -18.70
N ILE A 27 25.56 0.68 -19.71
CA ILE A 27 24.10 0.82 -19.87
C ILE A 27 23.37 -0.50 -20.12
N SER A 28 24.02 -1.44 -20.82
CA SER A 28 23.44 -2.76 -21.11
C SER A 28 23.08 -3.52 -19.82
N HIS A 29 23.90 -3.41 -18.77
CA HIS A 29 23.66 -4.05 -17.49
C HIS A 29 22.52 -3.38 -16.71
N VAL A 30 22.43 -2.05 -16.77
CA VAL A 30 21.30 -1.29 -16.20
C VAL A 30 19.99 -1.68 -16.88
N VAL A 31 19.97 -1.77 -18.22
CA VAL A 31 18.80 -2.20 -18.99
C VAL A 31 18.37 -3.62 -18.59
N LYS A 32 19.32 -4.57 -18.53
CA LYS A 32 19.01 -5.95 -18.08
C LYS A 32 18.43 -5.98 -16.67
N PHE A 33 18.98 -5.19 -15.75
CA PHE A 33 18.48 -5.08 -14.38
C PHE A 33 17.05 -4.54 -14.34
N LEU A 34 16.79 -3.42 -15.03
CA LEU A 34 15.45 -2.82 -15.10
C LEU A 34 14.43 -3.72 -15.78
N THR A 35 14.81 -4.41 -16.85
CA THR A 35 13.93 -5.38 -17.51
C THR A 35 13.61 -6.54 -16.56
N SER A 36 14.59 -7.10 -15.85
CA SER A 36 14.35 -8.17 -14.87
C SER A 36 13.43 -7.73 -13.74
N TRP A 37 13.61 -6.50 -13.24
CA TRP A 37 12.73 -5.91 -12.24
C TRP A 37 11.31 -5.79 -12.80
N LEU A 38 11.16 -5.26 -14.01
CA LEU A 38 9.85 -5.08 -14.67
C LEU A 38 9.11 -6.40 -14.86
N MET A 39 9.79 -7.46 -15.28
CA MET A 39 9.22 -8.81 -15.38
C MET A 39 8.66 -9.29 -14.04
N ASN A 40 9.44 -9.11 -12.97
CA ASN A 40 9.04 -9.51 -11.63
C ASN A 40 7.87 -8.66 -11.11
N ALA A 41 7.88 -7.34 -11.35
CA ALA A 41 6.78 -6.46 -11.00
C ALA A 41 5.49 -6.85 -11.76
N MET A 42 5.61 -7.19 -13.05
CA MET A 42 4.47 -7.65 -13.87
C MET A 42 3.86 -8.94 -13.30
N ALA A 43 4.68 -9.92 -12.95
CA ALA A 43 4.21 -11.16 -12.32
C ALA A 43 3.48 -10.92 -10.99
N LYS A 44 3.81 -9.82 -10.31
CA LYS A 44 3.24 -9.38 -9.04
C LYS A 44 2.10 -8.35 -9.18
N GLY A 45 1.66 -8.04 -10.39
CA GLY A 45 0.57 -7.09 -10.63
C GLY A 45 0.95 -5.60 -10.50
N PHE A 46 2.23 -5.26 -10.57
CA PHE A 46 2.80 -3.91 -10.44
C PHE A 46 2.45 -3.22 -9.10
N PRO A 47 2.89 -3.78 -7.97
CA PRO A 47 2.47 -3.30 -6.65
C PRO A 47 3.07 -1.94 -6.28
N VAL A 48 4.24 -1.60 -6.85
CA VAL A 48 4.98 -0.38 -6.55
C VAL A 48 5.49 0.25 -7.84
N CYS A 49 5.20 1.54 -8.01
CA CYS A 49 5.81 2.37 -9.03
C CYS A 49 7.03 3.08 -8.43
N SER A 50 8.22 2.70 -8.88
CA SER A 50 9.50 3.18 -8.35
C SER A 50 10.01 4.37 -9.17
N ARG A 51 10.55 5.40 -8.52
CA ARG A 51 11.19 6.51 -9.22
C ARG A 51 12.67 6.24 -9.36
N ILE A 52 13.15 6.20 -10.60
CA ILE A 52 14.51 5.80 -10.94
C ILE A 52 15.21 6.96 -11.64
N ILE A 53 16.37 7.33 -11.13
CA ILE A 53 17.29 8.24 -11.82
C ILE A 53 18.49 7.43 -12.27
N ILE A 54 18.74 7.47 -13.57
CA ILE A 54 19.90 6.85 -14.18
C ILE A 54 20.96 7.93 -14.36
N LEU A 55 22.11 7.72 -13.73
CA LEU A 55 23.21 8.66 -13.67
C LEU A 55 24.29 8.24 -14.66
N HIS A 56 24.49 9.10 -15.67
CA HIS A 56 25.45 8.92 -16.76
C HIS A 56 26.70 9.74 -16.52
N GLN A 57 27.88 9.19 -16.85
CA GLN A 57 29.13 9.95 -16.77
C GLN A 57 29.23 10.98 -17.89
N ASP A 58 28.67 10.67 -19.06
CA ASP A 58 28.65 11.54 -20.22
C ASP A 58 27.46 12.50 -20.21
N ALA A 59 27.70 13.75 -20.65
CA ALA A 59 26.68 14.79 -20.74
C ALA A 59 25.58 14.47 -21.77
N HIS A 60 25.92 13.67 -22.78
CA HIS A 60 25.04 13.22 -23.85
C HIS A 60 25.05 11.70 -23.89
N PRO A 61 24.13 11.01 -23.20
CA PRO A 61 24.04 9.56 -23.31
C PRO A 61 23.80 9.20 -24.78
N HIS A 62 24.69 8.39 -25.35
CA HIS A 62 24.62 7.96 -26.75
C HIS A 62 23.37 7.13 -27.06
N GLU A 63 22.74 6.53 -26.05
CA GLU A 63 21.51 5.75 -26.15
C GLU A 63 20.43 6.30 -25.22
N ASP A 64 19.21 6.47 -25.75
CA ASP A 64 18.05 6.70 -24.90
C ASP A 64 17.75 5.42 -24.10
N THR A 65 18.09 5.47 -22.82
CA THR A 65 17.93 4.34 -21.90
C THR A 65 16.48 3.85 -21.86
N ARG A 66 15.51 4.76 -21.99
CA ARG A 66 14.10 4.39 -21.97
C ARG A 66 13.76 3.54 -23.20
N SER A 67 14.19 3.94 -24.38
CA SER A 67 14.05 3.16 -25.61
C SER A 67 14.73 1.79 -25.51
N CYS A 68 15.93 1.72 -24.91
CA CYS A 68 16.62 0.44 -24.69
C CYS A 68 15.86 -0.49 -23.73
N VAL A 69 15.29 0.05 -22.64
CA VAL A 69 14.43 -0.73 -21.72
C VAL A 69 13.17 -1.19 -22.44
N THR A 70 12.52 -0.34 -23.23
CA THR A 70 11.33 -0.68 -24.03
C THR A 70 11.63 -1.83 -24.98
N ALA A 71 12.71 -1.74 -25.77
CA ALA A 71 13.10 -2.79 -26.71
C ALA A 71 13.45 -4.11 -26.00
N SER A 72 14.21 -4.04 -24.90
CA SER A 72 14.59 -5.21 -24.10
C SER A 72 13.37 -5.90 -23.50
N PHE A 73 12.44 -5.14 -22.94
CA PHE A 73 11.22 -5.67 -22.34
C PHE A 73 10.27 -6.25 -23.39
N ALA A 74 10.06 -5.55 -24.51
CA ALA A 74 9.25 -6.06 -25.63
C ALA A 74 9.80 -7.41 -26.15
N SER A 75 11.13 -7.54 -26.24
CA SER A 75 11.77 -8.81 -26.60
C SER A 75 11.45 -9.92 -25.60
N GLN A 76 11.52 -9.65 -24.28
CA GLN A 76 11.20 -10.67 -23.27
C GLN A 76 9.72 -11.06 -23.26
N LEU A 77 8.82 -10.09 -23.47
CA LEU A 77 7.39 -10.36 -23.59
C LEU A 77 7.08 -11.28 -24.78
N LYS A 78 7.73 -11.05 -25.92
CA LYS A 78 7.60 -11.91 -27.11
C LYS A 78 8.14 -13.31 -26.88
N THR A 79 9.18 -13.47 -26.06
CA THR A 79 9.70 -14.80 -25.69
C THR A 79 8.73 -15.55 -24.79
N LEU A 80 8.07 -14.88 -23.84
CA LEU A 80 7.09 -15.51 -22.95
C LEU A 80 5.77 -15.86 -23.65
N ASP A 81 5.30 -14.99 -24.55
CA ASP A 81 4.06 -15.19 -25.28
C ASP A 81 4.24 -14.76 -26.75
N PRO A 82 4.71 -15.69 -27.61
CA PRO A 82 4.96 -15.40 -29.01
C PRO A 82 3.69 -15.06 -29.80
N THR A 83 2.51 -15.45 -29.29
CA THR A 83 1.23 -15.30 -29.98
C THR A 83 0.59 -13.94 -29.74
N LYS A 84 0.97 -13.28 -28.65
CA LYS A 84 0.45 -11.97 -28.28
C LYS A 84 1.32 -10.85 -28.84
N ALA A 85 0.72 -10.05 -29.71
CA ALA A 85 1.34 -8.82 -30.19
C ALA A 85 1.26 -7.74 -29.08
N TYR A 86 2.41 -7.21 -28.69
CA TYR A 86 2.51 -6.04 -27.82
C TYR A 86 2.87 -4.82 -28.66
N SER A 87 2.01 -3.79 -28.67
CA SER A 87 2.36 -2.51 -29.30
C SER A 87 3.42 -1.77 -28.45
N SER A 88 4.16 -0.82 -29.03
CA SER A 88 5.09 0.02 -28.25
C SER A 88 4.37 0.74 -27.11
N TRP A 89 3.13 1.18 -27.36
CA TRP A 89 2.31 1.85 -26.36
C TRP A 89 1.94 0.92 -25.19
N ASP A 90 1.64 -0.35 -25.45
CA ASP A 90 1.37 -1.32 -24.38
C ASP A 90 2.60 -1.53 -23.48
N VAL A 91 3.77 -1.66 -24.11
CA VAL A 91 5.05 -1.84 -23.42
C VAL A 91 5.38 -0.60 -22.58
N GLU A 92 5.25 0.59 -23.15
CA GLU A 92 5.47 1.85 -22.43
C GLU A 92 4.48 2.06 -21.27
N ARG A 93 3.21 1.71 -21.46
CA ARG A 93 2.21 1.74 -20.40
C ARG A 93 2.60 0.81 -19.26
N MET A 94 3.06 -0.40 -19.54
CA MET A 94 3.55 -1.34 -18.51
C MET A 94 4.78 -0.79 -17.79
N ILE A 95 5.75 -0.23 -18.52
CA ILE A 95 6.92 0.44 -17.93
C ILE A 95 6.46 1.55 -16.97
N SER A 96 5.51 2.41 -17.39
CA SER A 96 5.03 3.53 -16.58
C SER A 96 4.32 3.11 -15.28
N ARG A 97 3.75 1.89 -15.24
CA ARG A 97 3.15 1.32 -14.02
C ARG A 97 4.22 0.88 -13.02
N CYS A 98 5.39 0.48 -13.51
CA CYS A 98 6.50 0.01 -12.68
C CYS A 98 7.49 1.13 -12.32
N PHE A 99 7.75 2.04 -13.26
CA PHE A 99 8.82 3.03 -13.15
C PHE A 99 8.43 4.43 -13.63
N GLN A 100 9.01 5.42 -12.96
CA GLN A 100 9.25 6.74 -13.52
C GLN A 100 10.74 6.91 -13.71
N ILE A 101 11.22 6.87 -14.95
CA ILE A 101 12.66 6.90 -15.27
C ILE A 101 13.05 8.30 -15.75
N ASN A 102 14.05 8.88 -15.09
CA ASN A 102 14.73 10.10 -15.48
C ASN A 102 16.22 9.82 -15.71
N ASN A 103 16.83 10.51 -16.67
CA ASN A 103 18.26 10.38 -16.99
C ASN A 103 18.97 11.69 -16.65
N PHE A 104 19.99 11.66 -15.78
CA PHE A 104 20.82 12.81 -15.49
C PHE A 104 22.29 12.51 -15.81
N ALA A 105 22.97 13.49 -16.39
CA ALA A 105 24.43 13.49 -16.44
C ALA A 105 25.00 13.84 -15.07
N LEU A 106 26.15 13.26 -14.71
CA LEU A 106 26.88 13.56 -13.48
C LEU A 106 27.47 14.98 -13.47
N GLN A 107 27.47 15.67 -14.61
CA GLN A 107 27.96 17.03 -14.77
C GLN A 107 26.86 18.08 -14.53
N GLY A 108 27.31 19.31 -14.23
CA GLY A 108 26.44 20.46 -14.02
C GLY A 108 25.71 20.41 -12.68
N ASP A 109 24.47 20.90 -12.67
CA ASP A 109 23.71 21.15 -11.44
C ASP A 109 22.94 19.90 -10.93
N LEU A 110 23.66 18.78 -10.83
CA LEU A 110 23.10 17.49 -10.42
C LEU A 110 22.43 17.56 -9.05
N ARG A 111 23.05 18.28 -8.10
CA ARG A 111 22.54 18.40 -6.73
C ARG A 111 21.15 19.02 -6.69
N ARG A 112 20.91 20.10 -7.45
CA ARG A 112 19.58 20.75 -7.49
C ARG A 112 18.56 19.86 -8.19
N LYS A 113 18.94 19.18 -9.28
CA LYS A 113 18.06 18.23 -9.98
C LYS A 113 17.63 17.08 -9.06
N ILE A 114 18.58 16.44 -8.35
CA ILE A 114 18.28 15.39 -7.38
C ILE A 114 17.41 15.94 -6.24
N ALA A 115 17.74 17.11 -5.68
CA ALA A 115 16.96 17.71 -4.61
C ALA A 115 15.50 17.97 -5.02
N SER A 116 15.28 18.43 -6.27
CA SER A 116 13.94 18.60 -6.83
C SER A 116 13.21 17.26 -6.96
N GLU A 117 13.88 16.21 -7.43
CA GLU A 117 13.27 14.88 -7.57
C GLU A 117 12.93 14.24 -6.22
N VAL A 118 13.79 14.42 -5.21
CA VAL A 118 13.53 13.98 -3.83
C VAL A 118 12.33 14.71 -3.25
N ALA A 119 12.23 16.03 -3.40
CA ALA A 119 11.08 16.81 -2.93
C ALA A 119 9.78 16.34 -3.60
N ASN A 120 9.81 16.13 -4.92
CA ASN A 120 8.66 15.61 -5.67
C ASN A 120 8.26 14.19 -5.22
N ALA A 121 9.24 13.32 -4.98
CA ALA A 121 9.01 11.96 -4.53
C ALA A 121 8.39 11.92 -3.13
N TYR A 122 8.91 12.76 -2.22
CA TYR A 122 8.37 12.93 -0.88
C TYR A 122 6.90 13.36 -0.91
N CYS A 123 6.53 14.37 -1.70
CA CYS A 123 5.14 14.81 -1.84
C CYS A 123 4.20 13.68 -2.30
N ILE A 124 4.66 12.83 -3.23
CA ILE A 124 3.89 11.66 -3.71
C ILE A 124 3.78 10.60 -2.61
N ARG A 125 4.84 10.36 -1.86
CA ARG A 125 4.84 9.39 -0.76
C ARG A 125 3.87 9.81 0.35
N VAL A 126 3.88 11.09 0.73
CA VAL A 126 2.94 11.67 1.70
C VAL A 126 1.50 11.54 1.18
N SER A 127 1.23 11.86 -0.08
CA SER A 127 -0.13 11.76 -0.65
C SER A 127 -0.63 10.32 -0.73
N ARG A 128 0.27 9.34 -0.84
CA ARG A 128 -0.03 7.90 -0.75
C ARG A 128 -0.14 7.38 0.68
N GLY A 129 0.07 8.22 1.70
CA GLY A 129 0.03 7.82 3.11
C GLY A 129 1.20 6.93 3.53
N HIS A 130 2.36 7.04 2.87
CA HIS A 130 3.54 6.22 3.16
C HIS A 130 4.61 6.99 3.96
N ASP A 131 4.23 8.11 4.61
CA ASP A 131 5.12 8.93 5.44
C ASP A 131 5.34 8.30 6.81
N PHE A 132 6.11 7.21 6.83
CA PHE A 132 6.39 6.43 8.03
C PHE A 132 7.47 7.08 8.89
N GLU A 133 7.18 7.23 10.19
CA GLU A 133 8.22 7.48 11.18
C GLU A 133 9.28 6.36 11.16
N ALA A 134 10.52 6.69 11.55
CA ALA A 134 11.66 5.77 11.50
C ALA A 134 11.41 4.42 12.20
N LYS A 135 10.67 4.42 13.32
CA LYS A 135 10.30 3.19 14.06
C LYS A 135 9.37 2.28 13.24
N HIS A 136 8.39 2.86 12.54
CA HIS A 136 7.45 2.13 11.68
C HIS A 136 8.15 1.62 10.43
N MET A 137 8.99 2.46 9.81
CA MET A 137 9.83 2.09 8.68
C MET A 137 10.71 0.88 9.00
N LYS A 138 11.42 0.92 10.14
CA LYS A 138 12.26 -0.19 10.61
C LYS A 138 11.44 -1.47 10.79
N ALA A 139 10.28 -1.39 11.43
CA ALA A 139 9.44 -2.55 11.67
C ALA A 139 8.91 -3.16 10.34
N LEU A 140 8.42 -2.31 9.43
CA LEU A 140 7.93 -2.74 8.12
C LEU A 140 9.04 -3.34 7.26
N LEU A 141 10.22 -2.72 7.22
CA LEU A 141 11.36 -3.24 6.47
C LEU A 141 11.82 -4.61 7.00
N GLN A 142 11.88 -4.78 8.32
CA GLN A 142 12.19 -6.08 8.93
C GLN A 142 11.14 -7.14 8.56
N THR A 143 9.86 -6.78 8.52
CA THR A 143 8.78 -7.68 8.09
C THR A 143 8.92 -8.01 6.61
N ALA A 144 9.22 -7.03 5.75
CA ALA A 144 9.44 -7.23 4.32
C ALA A 144 10.62 -8.18 4.05
N ILE A 145 11.75 -8.01 4.74
CA ILE A 145 12.91 -8.91 4.64
C ILE A 145 12.53 -10.34 5.05
N ARG A 146 11.82 -10.50 6.18
CA ARG A 146 11.35 -11.82 6.63
C ARG A 146 10.41 -12.47 5.62
N GLN A 147 9.41 -11.73 5.12
CA GLN A 147 8.50 -12.22 4.09
C GLN A 147 9.26 -12.62 2.82
N PHE A 148 10.18 -11.79 2.35
CA PHE A 148 10.98 -12.07 1.17
C PHE A 148 11.82 -13.34 1.33
N SER A 149 12.39 -13.57 2.52
CA SER A 149 13.17 -14.79 2.80
C SER A 149 12.33 -16.07 2.80
N GLN A 150 11.05 -15.98 3.19
CA GLN A 150 10.14 -17.12 3.30
C GLN A 150 9.33 -17.34 2.01
N GLN A 151 8.93 -16.26 1.35
CA GLN A 151 8.04 -16.22 0.19
C GLN A 151 8.48 -15.12 -0.79
N PRO A 152 9.59 -15.31 -1.54
CA PRO A 152 10.14 -14.27 -2.44
C PRO A 152 9.15 -13.79 -3.51
N SER A 153 8.20 -14.66 -3.90
CA SER A 153 7.18 -14.37 -4.92
C SER A 153 5.98 -13.59 -4.37
N ALA A 154 5.81 -13.52 -3.05
CA ALA A 154 4.68 -12.83 -2.45
C ALA A 154 4.81 -11.31 -2.60
N VAL A 155 3.67 -10.64 -2.77
CA VAL A 155 3.59 -9.17 -2.76
C VAL A 155 3.68 -8.69 -1.32
N PHE A 156 4.51 -7.68 -1.06
CA PHE A 156 4.56 -7.06 0.26
C PHE A 156 3.38 -6.11 0.44
N ASP A 157 2.53 -6.39 1.42
CA ASP A 157 1.42 -5.52 1.80
C ASP A 157 1.75 -4.80 3.12
N ALA A 158 2.05 -3.50 3.02
CA ALA A 158 2.44 -2.69 4.18
C ALA A 158 1.30 -2.53 5.21
N VAL A 159 0.03 -2.56 4.79
CA VAL A 159 -1.12 -2.44 5.69
C VAL A 159 -1.20 -3.70 6.54
N PHE A 160 -1.16 -4.89 5.92
CA PHE A 160 -1.13 -6.15 6.68
C PHE A 160 0.14 -6.29 7.52
N ALA A 161 1.30 -5.92 6.97
CA ALA A 161 2.58 -5.99 7.68
C ALA A 161 2.63 -5.09 8.91
N SER A 162 1.92 -3.95 8.91
CA SER A 162 1.80 -3.08 10.08
C SER A 162 1.13 -3.79 11.27
N ARG A 163 0.31 -4.81 10.99
CA ARG A 163 -0.39 -5.63 11.98
C ARG A 163 0.30 -6.94 12.32
N ALA A 164 1.55 -7.15 11.90
CA ALA A 164 2.25 -8.42 12.12
C ALA A 164 2.34 -8.84 13.60
N ARG A 165 2.34 -7.89 14.54
CA ARG A 165 2.33 -8.17 15.99
C ARG A 165 0.93 -8.35 16.59
N TYR A 166 -0.08 -7.78 15.95
CA TYR A 166 -1.47 -7.83 16.40
C TYR A 166 -2.38 -8.11 15.18
N PRO A 167 -2.37 -9.35 14.67
CA PRO A 167 -3.13 -9.71 13.47
C PRO A 167 -4.62 -9.65 13.75
N LEU A 168 -5.41 -9.50 12.69
CA LEU A 168 -6.86 -9.55 12.80
C LEU A 168 -7.33 -10.93 13.30
N PRO A 169 -8.28 -10.98 14.24
CA PRO A 169 -8.83 -12.25 14.68
C PRO A 169 -9.65 -12.88 13.56
N LYS A 170 -9.41 -14.17 13.28
CA LYS A 170 -10.19 -14.94 12.29
C LYS A 170 -11.69 -15.00 12.61
N SER A 171 -12.05 -14.76 13.87
CA SER A 171 -13.44 -14.75 14.33
C SER A 171 -14.15 -13.39 14.14
N LEU A 172 -13.49 -12.39 13.55
CA LEU A 172 -14.07 -11.07 13.31
C LEU A 172 -15.43 -11.11 12.58
N PRO A 173 -15.63 -11.88 11.49
CA PRO A 173 -16.94 -11.95 10.81
C PRO A 173 -18.06 -12.46 11.74
N ARG A 174 -17.74 -13.48 12.55
CA ARG A 174 -18.65 -14.07 13.53
C ARG A 174 -19.04 -13.06 14.61
N HIS A 175 -18.08 -12.29 15.10
CA HIS A 175 -18.30 -11.27 16.12
C HIS A 175 -19.17 -10.12 15.60
N LEU A 176 -18.90 -9.64 14.39
CA LEU A 176 -19.72 -8.62 13.72
C LEU A 176 -21.15 -9.11 13.51
N THR A 177 -21.31 -10.36 13.06
CA THR A 177 -22.63 -10.99 12.87
C THR A 177 -23.38 -11.10 14.20
N SER A 178 -22.71 -11.55 15.26
CA SER A 178 -23.31 -11.69 16.59
C SER A 178 -23.74 -10.34 17.17
N LEU A 179 -23.00 -9.26 16.89
CA LEU A 179 -23.35 -7.91 17.34
C LEU A 179 -24.57 -7.37 16.60
N LEU A 180 -24.60 -7.52 15.27
CA LEU A 180 -25.56 -6.84 14.41
C LEU A 180 -26.87 -7.63 14.23
N ARG A 181 -26.83 -8.97 14.29
CA ARG A 181 -28.02 -9.82 14.10
C ARG A 181 -29.19 -9.50 15.04
N PRO A 182 -29.01 -9.18 16.33
CA PRO A 182 -30.12 -8.84 17.22
C PRO A 182 -30.80 -7.50 16.89
N ILE A 183 -30.18 -6.66 16.05
CA ILE A 183 -30.65 -5.31 15.76
C ILE A 183 -31.55 -5.34 14.52
N GLN A 184 -32.86 -5.22 14.73
CA GLN A 184 -33.85 -5.25 13.64
C GLN A 184 -33.64 -4.12 12.62
N ASP A 185 -33.40 -2.90 13.10
CA ASP A 185 -33.12 -1.72 12.28
C ASP A 185 -31.77 -1.13 12.63
N ILE A 186 -30.75 -1.48 11.85
CA ILE A 186 -29.41 -0.89 11.94
C ILE A 186 -29.48 0.55 11.43
N SER A 187 -29.28 1.50 12.34
CA SER A 187 -29.26 2.93 12.04
C SER A 187 -27.83 3.43 11.81
N SER A 188 -27.71 4.71 11.44
CA SER A 188 -26.42 5.38 11.31
C SER A 188 -25.60 5.38 12.60
N SER A 189 -26.24 5.30 13.78
CA SER A 189 -25.56 5.23 15.07
C SER A 189 -24.80 3.92 15.24
N GLU A 190 -25.42 2.78 14.91
CA GLU A 190 -24.78 1.47 14.99
C GLU A 190 -23.65 1.34 13.95
N ILE A 191 -23.89 1.80 12.72
CA ILE A 191 -22.87 1.84 11.67
C ILE A 191 -21.68 2.70 12.10
N GLY A 192 -21.95 3.86 12.68
CA GLY A 192 -20.94 4.78 13.20
C GLY A 192 -20.12 4.18 14.34
N ALA A 193 -20.78 3.46 15.24
CA ALA A 193 -20.12 2.75 16.33
C ALA A 193 -19.18 1.66 15.79
N VAL A 194 -19.67 0.74 14.95
CA VAL A 194 -18.84 -0.30 14.31
C VAL A 194 -17.67 0.31 13.55
N ALA A 195 -17.93 1.33 12.72
CA ALA A 195 -16.87 2.00 11.97
C ALA A 195 -15.80 2.60 12.89
N SER A 196 -16.19 3.26 13.98
CA SER A 196 -15.23 3.84 14.93
C SER A 196 -14.42 2.80 15.71
N ALA A 197 -15.03 1.65 15.95
CA ALA A 197 -14.42 0.46 16.55
C ALA A 197 -13.31 -0.09 15.64
N LEU A 198 -13.63 -0.29 14.36
CA LEU A 198 -12.66 -0.67 13.33
C LEU A 198 -11.55 0.38 13.16
N VAL A 199 -11.84 1.70 13.24
CA VAL A 199 -10.80 2.76 13.19
C VAL A 199 -9.85 2.69 14.39
N LEU A 200 -10.38 2.38 15.57
CA LEU A 200 -9.58 2.19 16.78
C LEU A 200 -8.67 0.97 16.65
N ASP A 201 -9.16 -0.14 16.11
CA ASP A 201 -8.36 -1.34 15.85
C ASP A 201 -7.33 -1.13 14.73
N ALA A 202 -7.68 -0.43 13.65
CA ALA A 202 -6.97 -0.41 12.37
C ALA A 202 -5.49 -0.06 12.46
N PHE A 203 -5.13 0.91 13.29
CA PHE A 203 -3.80 1.48 13.28
C PHE A 203 -3.04 1.12 14.57
N PRO A 204 -1.78 0.69 14.47
CA PRO A 204 -0.91 0.59 15.64
C PRO A 204 -0.78 1.94 16.38
N PRO A 205 -0.38 1.93 17.66
CA PRO A 205 -0.07 3.15 18.41
C PRO A 205 0.88 4.04 17.59
N ASP A 206 0.63 5.36 17.62
CA ASP A 206 1.35 6.39 16.86
C ASP A 206 1.21 6.34 15.32
N MET A 207 0.48 5.38 14.73
CA MET A 207 0.19 5.34 13.28
C MET A 207 -1.21 5.85 12.92
N HIS A 208 -2.11 6.05 13.90
CA HIS A 208 -3.51 6.41 13.66
C HIS A 208 -3.65 7.59 12.70
N CYS A 209 -4.22 7.30 11.53
CA CYS A 209 -4.60 8.24 10.49
C CYS A 209 -3.45 9.11 9.90
N LYS A 210 -2.19 8.86 10.28
CA LYS A 210 -1.01 9.48 9.66
C LYS A 210 -0.51 8.67 8.48
N CYS A 211 -0.59 7.34 8.61
CA CYS A 211 -0.04 6.40 7.66
C CYS A 211 -1.17 5.52 7.12
N PHE A 212 -1.20 5.36 5.79
CA PHE A 212 -2.20 4.70 4.95
C PHE A 212 -3.53 5.46 4.73
N PRO A 213 -4.04 5.50 3.48
CA PRO A 213 -5.38 5.99 3.19
C PRO A 213 -6.45 5.11 3.87
N PRO A 214 -7.44 5.67 4.58
CA PRO A 214 -8.47 4.88 5.27
C PRO A 214 -9.21 3.90 4.36
N GLU A 215 -9.48 4.27 3.12
CA GLU A 215 -10.12 3.41 2.13
C GLU A 215 -9.28 2.15 1.87
N SER A 216 -7.98 2.33 1.71
CA SER A 216 -7.01 1.26 1.47
C SER A 216 -6.86 0.34 2.68
N VAL A 217 -7.01 0.88 3.89
CA VAL A 217 -6.97 0.10 5.13
C VAL A 217 -8.24 -0.74 5.26
N PHE A 218 -9.41 -0.13 5.07
CA PHE A 218 -10.68 -0.82 5.16
C PHE A 218 -10.80 -1.97 4.15
N GLU A 219 -10.46 -1.70 2.89
CA GLU A 219 -10.51 -2.68 1.80
C GLU A 219 -9.63 -3.91 2.10
N ARG A 220 -8.41 -3.67 2.60
CA ARG A 220 -7.48 -4.75 2.92
C ARG A 220 -7.85 -5.52 4.18
N LEU A 221 -8.28 -4.83 5.24
CA LEU A 221 -8.42 -5.43 6.57
C LEU A 221 -9.84 -5.94 6.86
N TYR A 222 -10.87 -5.20 6.45
CA TYR A 222 -12.22 -5.38 7.02
C TYR A 222 -13.29 -5.73 5.98
N GLU A 223 -13.08 -5.37 4.71
CA GLU A 223 -14.11 -5.55 3.67
C GLU A 223 -14.55 -7.01 3.52
N GLY A 224 -13.61 -7.97 3.54
CA GLY A 224 -13.94 -9.40 3.50
C GLY A 224 -14.83 -9.84 4.67
N ALA A 225 -14.44 -9.47 5.90
CA ALA A 225 -15.19 -9.85 7.09
C ALA A 225 -16.59 -9.22 7.15
N LEU A 226 -16.74 -7.99 6.63
CA LEU A 226 -18.04 -7.33 6.56
C LEU A 226 -18.92 -7.86 5.43
N ASN A 227 -18.35 -8.25 4.29
CA ASN A 227 -19.12 -8.92 3.23
C ASN A 227 -19.71 -10.25 3.72
N GLU A 228 -18.95 -11.02 4.50
CA GLU A 228 -19.44 -12.26 5.14
C GLU A 228 -20.55 -11.97 6.17
N CYS A 229 -20.36 -10.92 6.99
CA CYS A 229 -21.37 -10.48 7.95
C CYS A 229 -22.66 -10.02 7.24
N GLU A 230 -22.54 -9.19 6.21
CA GLU A 230 -23.65 -8.65 5.40
C GLU A 230 -24.50 -9.78 4.82
N SER A 231 -23.84 -10.80 4.27
CA SER A 231 -24.51 -12.01 3.76
C SER A 231 -25.26 -12.78 4.85
N SER A 232 -24.80 -12.70 6.10
CA SER A 232 -25.36 -13.42 7.25
C SER A 232 -26.49 -12.69 7.99
N VAL A 233 -26.54 -11.36 7.89
CA VAL A 233 -27.57 -10.50 8.54
C VAL A 233 -28.63 -9.99 7.56
N ASN A 234 -28.49 -10.27 6.26
CA ASN A 234 -29.40 -9.85 5.19
C ASN A 234 -29.66 -8.33 5.17
N TYR A 235 -28.67 -7.53 5.55
CA TYR A 235 -28.76 -6.07 5.54
C TYR A 235 -28.00 -5.53 4.33
N GLY A 236 -28.73 -5.25 3.25
CA GLY A 236 -28.13 -4.77 2.01
C GLY A 236 -27.37 -3.45 2.20
N ARG A 237 -26.15 -3.39 1.65
CA ARG A 237 -25.22 -2.25 1.70
C ARG A 237 -24.58 -1.99 3.06
N LEU A 238 -24.58 -2.96 3.99
CA LEU A 238 -23.90 -2.83 5.28
C LEU A 238 -22.43 -2.44 5.08
N THR A 239 -21.71 -3.21 4.26
CA THR A 239 -20.27 -3.04 4.06
C THR A 239 -19.96 -1.67 3.47
N ALA A 240 -20.74 -1.23 2.47
CA ALA A 240 -20.59 0.09 1.87
C ALA A 240 -20.88 1.23 2.86
N ALA A 241 -21.88 1.07 3.73
CA ALA A 241 -22.21 2.07 4.74
C ALA A 241 -21.14 2.16 5.83
N VAL A 242 -20.63 1.02 6.32
CA VAL A 242 -19.54 0.99 7.29
C VAL A 242 -18.25 1.53 6.66
N ARG A 243 -17.93 1.20 5.40
CA ARG A 243 -16.79 1.77 4.66
C ARG A 243 -16.83 3.29 4.64
N ARG A 244 -17.97 3.88 4.27
CA ARG A 244 -18.15 5.33 4.24
C ARG A 244 -17.98 5.94 5.63
N SER A 245 -18.58 5.32 6.65
CA SER A 245 -18.45 5.80 8.02
C SER A 245 -17.03 5.66 8.56
N PHE A 246 -16.32 4.57 8.22
CA PHE A 246 -14.91 4.33 8.61
C PHE A 246 -14.01 5.44 8.08
N VAL A 247 -14.13 5.74 6.78
CA VAL A 247 -13.37 6.82 6.14
C VAL A 247 -13.67 8.15 6.82
N ASN A 248 -14.95 8.49 7.02
CA ASN A 248 -15.34 9.74 7.66
C ASN A 248 -14.77 9.87 9.08
N VAL A 249 -14.89 8.82 9.90
CA VAL A 249 -14.37 8.81 11.28
C VAL A 249 -12.85 8.94 11.29
N ALA A 250 -12.14 8.17 10.45
CA ALA A 250 -10.68 8.24 10.37
C ALA A 250 -10.20 9.63 9.94
N MET A 251 -10.85 10.22 8.92
CA MET A 251 -10.50 11.56 8.42
C MET A 251 -10.85 12.66 9.41
N GLU A 252 -11.96 12.54 10.14
CA GLU A 252 -12.34 13.47 11.21
C GLU A 252 -11.33 13.43 12.35
N ASN A 253 -10.98 12.23 12.85
CA ASN A 253 -9.97 12.06 13.89
C ASN A 253 -8.64 12.67 13.46
N ARG A 254 -8.22 12.44 12.20
CA ARG A 254 -7.00 13.04 11.64
C ARG A 254 -7.05 14.57 11.61
N ARG A 255 -8.14 15.14 11.09
CA ARG A 255 -8.29 16.58 10.89
C ARG A 255 -8.32 17.33 12.20
N LEU A 256 -8.98 16.76 13.21
CA LEU A 256 -9.20 17.39 14.51
C LEU A 256 -8.18 16.95 15.57
N GLY A 257 -7.27 16.02 15.24
CA GLY A 257 -6.29 15.49 16.19
C GLY A 257 -6.94 14.73 17.36
N LEU A 258 -8.08 14.08 17.12
CA LEU A 258 -8.83 13.38 18.17
C LEU A 258 -8.21 12.01 18.46
N ASP A 259 -8.24 11.62 19.73
CA ASP A 259 -7.94 10.25 20.14
C ASP A 259 -9.05 9.30 19.65
N PRO A 260 -8.73 8.31 18.79
CA PRO A 260 -9.71 7.33 18.33
C PRO A 260 -10.43 6.60 19.47
N ALA A 261 -9.76 6.36 20.61
CA ALA A 261 -10.37 5.68 21.75
C ALA A 261 -11.46 6.54 22.39
N GLN A 262 -11.18 7.81 22.65
CA GLN A 262 -12.17 8.77 23.17
C GLN A 262 -13.33 8.96 22.20
N THR A 263 -13.02 9.06 20.91
CA THR A 263 -14.05 9.28 19.88
C THR A 263 -14.93 8.04 19.68
N HIS A 264 -14.37 6.83 19.83
CA HIS A 264 -15.14 5.59 19.85
C HIS A 264 -16.04 5.51 21.08
N LEU A 265 -15.51 5.81 22.27
CA LEU A 265 -16.27 5.81 23.52
C LEU A 265 -17.48 6.74 23.45
N ALA A 266 -17.31 7.95 22.93
CA ALA A 266 -18.41 8.91 22.76
C ALA A 266 -19.51 8.38 21.81
N ARG A 267 -19.15 7.67 20.74
CA ARG A 267 -20.12 7.07 19.80
C ARG A 267 -20.83 5.87 20.41
N LEU A 268 -20.14 5.04 21.19
CA LEU A 268 -20.77 3.95 21.95
C LEU A 268 -21.79 4.48 22.95
N GLN A 269 -21.45 5.53 23.71
CA GLN A 269 -22.39 6.17 24.65
C GLN A 269 -23.62 6.77 23.94
N GLY A 270 -23.46 7.21 22.69
CA GLY A 270 -24.56 7.68 21.85
C GLY A 270 -25.48 6.58 21.29
N SER A 271 -25.03 5.32 21.26
CA SER A 271 -25.83 4.18 20.77
C SER A 271 -26.49 3.42 21.92
N LYS A 272 -27.75 3.75 22.20
CA LYS A 272 -28.54 3.06 23.23
C LYS A 272 -28.71 1.56 22.96
N LYS A 273 -28.79 1.16 21.68
CA LYS A 273 -28.97 -0.25 21.30
C LYS A 273 -27.71 -1.06 21.57
N LEU A 274 -26.54 -0.57 21.15
CA LEU A 274 -25.26 -1.26 21.36
C LEU A 274 -24.84 -1.28 22.83
N ALA A 275 -25.09 -0.19 23.57
CA ALA A 275 -24.81 -0.15 25.00
C ALA A 275 -25.64 -1.16 25.82
N ALA A 276 -26.84 -1.53 25.32
CA ALA A 276 -27.72 -2.50 25.95
C ALA A 276 -27.38 -3.96 25.59
N LEU A 277 -26.59 -4.19 24.53
CA LEU A 277 -26.15 -5.52 24.16
C LEU A 277 -25.03 -5.96 25.10
N ARG A 278 -25.17 -7.17 25.66
CA ARG A 278 -24.06 -7.92 26.26
C ARG A 278 -23.66 -9.00 25.27
N PRO A 279 -22.68 -8.77 24.38
CA PRO A 279 -22.26 -9.82 23.48
C PRO A 279 -21.70 -10.98 24.31
N ILE A 280 -22.13 -12.19 24.00
CA ILE A 280 -21.74 -13.40 24.75
C ILE A 280 -20.23 -13.66 24.60
N ASP A 281 -19.65 -13.25 23.46
CA ASP A 281 -18.27 -13.59 23.05
C ASP A 281 -17.38 -12.36 22.75
N THR A 282 -17.89 -11.13 22.88
CA THR A 282 -17.14 -9.91 22.53
C THR A 282 -17.29 -8.81 23.55
N CYS A 283 -16.16 -8.23 23.97
CA CYS A 283 -16.19 -6.99 24.72
C CYS A 283 -16.72 -5.86 23.82
N SER A 284 -17.68 -5.08 24.31
CA SER A 284 -18.25 -3.93 23.59
C SER A 284 -17.21 -2.84 23.25
N PHE A 285 -16.06 -2.85 23.94
CA PHE A 285 -14.89 -2.00 23.67
C PHE A 285 -13.93 -2.55 22.61
N CYS A 286 -14.11 -3.80 22.16
CA CYS A 286 -13.14 -4.52 21.32
C CYS A 286 -13.72 -4.99 19.98
N ILE A 287 -14.81 -4.37 19.55
CA ILE A 287 -15.26 -4.47 18.14
C ILE A 287 -14.45 -3.47 17.33
#